data_AF-A0A6N8V131-F1
#
_entry.id   AF-A0A6N8V131-F1
#
_cell.length_a   1.000
_cell.length_b   1.000
_cell.length_c   1.000
_cell.angle_alpha   90.00
_cell.angle_beta   90.00
_cell.angle_gamma   90.00
#
_symmetry.space_group_name_H-M   'P 1'
#
loop_
_entity.id
_entity.type
_entity.pdbx_description
1 polymer ?
#
loop_
_entity_poly.entity_id
_entity_poly.type
_entity_poly.pdbx_seq_one_letter_code
_entity_poly.pdbx_strand_id
1 'polypeptide(L)'
;MLRFATVAAVMATAALIPSSTSAQGGDPASATEPPPIAKVRNYLPHMTRPEVEDLLTRTDMVIIPVGALEQHGTHLPIGTDHLNGVERAKRVAYRTDVLVAPILLPGQSPYHMGFAGTVTLPSTLIQEVYVEAAKSLIRHGFKRFLILNAHGGNRAITTFIVDRINQETEGIAVDLGAVAGPLT
;
A
#
# COMPACT_ATOMS: atom_id res chain seq x y z
N MET A 1 -11.62 -51.83 42.18
CA MET A 1 -10.32 -51.25 42.57
C MET A 1 -9.98 -50.18 41.53
N LEU A 2 -10.37 -48.91 41.73
CA LEU A 2 -9.55 -47.80 42.30
C LEU A 2 -8.18 -47.69 41.59
N ARG A 3 -7.73 -46.61 40.94
CA ARG A 3 -7.94 -45.16 41.14
C ARG A 3 -7.65 -44.36 39.85
N PHE A 4 -8.31 -43.21 39.74
CA PHE A 4 -7.96 -42.04 38.93
C PHE A 4 -6.61 -41.42 39.39
N ALA A 5 -5.81 -40.91 38.46
CA ALA A 5 -4.69 -39.99 38.70
C ALA A 5 -4.85 -38.81 37.72
N THR A 6 -5.45 -37.69 38.14
CA THR A 6 -4.86 -36.48 38.74
C THR A 6 -4.02 -35.65 37.75
N VAL A 7 -4.65 -34.53 37.35
CA VAL A 7 -4.11 -33.39 36.62
C VAL A 7 -2.99 -32.72 37.43
N ALA A 8 -1.83 -32.51 36.81
CA ALA A 8 -0.75 -31.69 37.37
C ALA A 8 -0.68 -30.34 36.64
N ALA A 9 -0.98 -29.28 37.38
CA ALA A 9 -0.88 -27.90 36.96
C ALA A 9 0.60 -27.48 36.81
N VAL A 10 0.96 -26.89 35.67
CA VAL A 10 2.25 -26.22 35.48
C VAL A 10 2.09 -24.79 35.98
N MET A 11 2.63 -24.52 37.18
CA MET A 11 2.79 -23.19 37.74
C MET A 11 3.98 -22.50 37.06
N ALA A 12 3.70 -21.43 36.33
CA ALA A 12 4.72 -20.53 35.78
C ALA A 12 5.44 -19.81 36.93
N THR A 13 6.75 -20.00 37.03
CA THR A 13 7.63 -19.22 37.89
C THR A 13 7.86 -17.84 37.26
N ALA A 14 7.34 -16.80 37.91
CA ALA A 14 7.60 -15.42 37.56
C ALA A 14 9.08 -15.08 37.85
N ALA A 15 9.85 -14.84 36.79
CA ALA A 15 11.19 -14.29 36.91
C ALA A 15 11.09 -12.79 37.23
N LEU A 16 11.71 -12.38 38.34
CA LEU A 16 11.86 -10.98 38.75
C LEU A 16 12.56 -10.17 37.66
N ILE A 17 11.91 -9.08 37.21
CA ILE A 17 12.51 -8.04 36.38
C ILE A 17 13.41 -7.19 37.30
N PRO A 18 14.71 -7.00 37.00
CA PRO A 18 15.52 -6.03 37.73
C PRO A 18 15.12 -4.62 37.29
N SER A 19 14.75 -3.81 38.27
CA SER A 19 14.47 -2.39 38.13
C SER A 19 15.75 -1.56 38.00
N SER A 20 15.62 -0.43 37.31
CA SER A 20 16.56 0.69 37.14
C SER A 20 17.59 0.59 36.02
N THR A 21 17.24 1.19 34.88
CA THR A 21 18.16 2.11 34.19
C THR A 21 17.45 3.45 34.10
N SER A 22 18.02 4.46 34.73
CA SER A 22 17.60 5.85 34.65
C SER A 22 17.46 6.27 33.19
N ALA A 23 16.25 6.59 32.76
CA ALA A 23 16.04 7.36 31.53
C ALA A 23 16.71 8.72 31.75
N GLN A 24 17.89 8.90 31.17
CA GLN A 24 18.45 10.23 31.01
C GLN A 24 17.41 11.04 30.23
N GLY A 25 16.91 12.10 30.87
CA GLY A 25 16.13 13.13 30.20
C GLY A 25 16.98 13.76 29.12
N GLY A 26 16.78 13.32 27.88
CA GLY A 26 17.22 14.05 26.70
C GLY A 26 16.26 15.20 26.46
N ASP A 27 16.79 16.40 26.33
CA ASP A 27 16.04 17.60 25.94
C ASP A 27 15.22 17.33 24.66
N PRO A 28 13.90 17.59 24.64
CA PRO A 28 13.06 17.40 23.44
C PRO A 28 13.41 18.37 22.30
N ALA A 29 14.43 19.23 22.48
CA ALA A 29 14.82 20.31 21.59
C ALA A 29 16.06 20.02 20.70
N SER A 30 16.61 18.80 20.67
CA SER A 30 17.87 18.52 19.93
C SER A 30 17.74 17.74 18.60
N ALA A 31 16.53 17.40 18.14
CA ALA A 31 16.36 16.77 16.83
C ALA A 31 16.36 17.85 15.72
N THR A 32 17.55 18.31 15.33
CA THR A 32 17.73 19.37 14.31
C THR A 32 17.39 18.94 12.88
N GLU A 33 17.24 17.63 12.62
CA GLU A 33 16.83 17.10 11.32
C GLU A 33 15.79 15.98 11.46
N PRO A 34 14.80 15.92 10.55
CA PRO A 34 13.88 14.79 10.51
C PRO A 34 14.65 13.49 10.23
N PRO A 35 14.18 12.34 10.74
CA PRO A 35 14.85 11.07 10.51
C PRO A 35 14.93 10.77 9.01
N PRO A 36 16.00 10.10 8.55
CA PRO A 36 16.14 9.75 7.14
C PRO A 36 15.01 8.80 6.71
N ILE A 37 14.49 9.01 5.50
CA ILE A 37 13.44 8.16 4.94
C ILE A 37 14.05 6.79 4.62
N ALA A 38 13.55 5.75 5.29
CA ALA A 38 13.97 4.39 5.01
C ALA A 38 13.57 3.97 3.58
N LYS A 39 14.56 3.47 2.82
CA LYS A 39 14.33 2.94 1.47
C LYS A 39 13.47 1.69 1.55
N VAL A 40 12.47 1.59 0.68
CA VAL A 40 11.61 0.41 0.58
C VAL A 40 11.95 -0.30 -0.72
N ARG A 41 12.19 -1.61 -0.63
CA ARG A 41 12.52 -2.45 -1.78
C ARG A 41 11.42 -2.37 -2.84
N ASN A 42 11.82 -2.22 -4.10
CA ASN A 42 10.95 -2.18 -5.28
C ASN A 42 9.86 -1.10 -5.28
N TYR A 43 9.89 -0.13 -4.34
CA TYR A 43 8.98 1.01 -4.35
C TYR A 43 9.58 2.14 -5.18
N LEU A 44 8.97 2.43 -6.33
CA LEU A 44 9.52 3.31 -7.37
C LEU A 44 10.03 4.66 -6.84
N PRO A 45 9.32 5.41 -5.97
CA PRO A 45 9.80 6.69 -5.44
C PRO A 45 11.09 6.59 -4.61
N HIS A 46 11.46 5.40 -4.14
CA HIS A 46 12.67 5.16 -3.36
C HIS A 46 13.80 4.57 -4.22
N MET A 47 13.56 4.31 -5.51
CA MET A 47 14.52 3.66 -6.40
C MET A 47 15.29 4.68 -7.25
N THR A 48 16.53 4.34 -7.53
CA THR A 48 17.37 4.99 -8.52
C THR A 48 17.17 4.34 -9.88
N ARG A 49 17.50 5.05 -10.97
CA ARG A 49 17.40 4.50 -12.34
C ARG A 49 18.10 3.12 -12.50
N PRO A 50 19.36 2.90 -12.03
CA PRO A 50 20.00 1.58 -12.15
C PRO A 50 19.26 0.45 -11.42
N GLU A 51 18.60 0.73 -10.29
CA GLU A 51 17.81 -0.28 -9.58
C GLU A 51 16.52 -0.65 -10.32
N VAL A 52 15.93 0.32 -11.04
CA VAL A 52 14.77 0.04 -11.90
C VAL A 52 15.20 -0.79 -13.10
N GLU A 53 16.34 -0.48 -13.71
CA GLU A 53 16.94 -1.26 -14.81
C GLU A 53 17.28 -2.69 -14.37
N ASP A 54 17.89 -2.87 -13.19
CA ASP A 54 18.14 -4.20 -12.61
C ASP A 54 16.83 -4.98 -12.41
N LEU A 55 15.82 -4.36 -11.80
CA LEU A 55 14.52 -4.99 -11.57
C LEU A 55 13.89 -5.46 -12.88
N LEU A 56 13.96 -4.64 -13.94
CA LEU A 56 13.43 -4.96 -15.26
C LEU A 56 14.06 -6.22 -15.89
N THR A 57 15.29 -6.59 -15.52
CA THR A 57 15.89 -7.86 -15.98
C THR A 57 15.22 -9.10 -15.38
N ARG A 58 14.50 -8.94 -14.26
CA ARG A 58 13.88 -10.02 -13.49
C ARG A 58 12.36 -10.02 -13.62
N THR A 59 11.74 -8.85 -13.82
CA THR A 59 10.29 -8.69 -13.87
C THR A 59 9.89 -7.42 -14.61
N ASP A 60 8.83 -7.51 -15.41
CA ASP A 60 8.16 -6.39 -16.09
C ASP A 60 6.79 -6.09 -15.45
N MET A 61 6.57 -6.55 -14.21
CA MET A 61 5.32 -6.40 -13.48
C MET A 61 5.33 -5.18 -12.56
N VAL A 62 4.20 -4.46 -12.51
CA VAL A 62 3.99 -3.27 -11.68
C VAL A 62 2.68 -3.39 -10.91
N ILE A 63 2.70 -3.12 -9.61
CA ILE A 63 1.49 -2.80 -8.84
C ILE A 63 1.29 -1.29 -8.86
N ILE A 64 0.11 -0.86 -9.29
CA ILE A 64 -0.31 0.54 -9.22
C ILE A 64 -1.43 0.66 -8.18
N PRO A 65 -1.13 1.15 -6.97
CA PRO A 65 -2.15 1.37 -5.95
C PRO A 65 -3.03 2.57 -6.30
N VAL A 66 -4.33 2.45 -6.03
CA VAL A 66 -5.33 3.52 -6.20
C VAL A 66 -6.04 3.71 -4.86
N GLY A 67 -5.84 4.85 -4.22
CA GLY A 67 -6.43 5.19 -2.92
C GLY A 67 -7.43 6.35 -2.98
N ALA A 68 -7.75 6.91 -1.82
CA ALA A 68 -8.59 8.08 -1.66
C ALA A 68 -8.12 8.97 -0.49
N LEU A 69 -8.64 10.19 -0.46
CA LEU A 69 -8.52 11.13 0.67
C LEU A 69 -9.93 11.53 1.09
N GLU A 70 -10.47 10.84 2.09
CA GLU A 70 -11.84 11.03 2.56
C GLU A 70 -11.94 10.89 4.06
N GLN A 71 -13.00 11.46 4.64
CA GLN A 71 -13.25 11.29 6.07
C GLN A 71 -13.44 9.81 6.44
N HIS A 72 -12.89 9.40 7.59
CA HIS A 72 -13.07 8.08 8.18
C HIS A 72 -13.52 8.20 9.65
N GLY A 73 -14.49 9.09 9.89
CA GLY A 73 -14.93 9.45 11.24
C GLY A 73 -13.87 10.22 12.02
N THR A 74 -14.02 10.24 13.36
CA THR A 74 -13.20 11.08 14.26
C THR A 74 -11.91 10.42 14.74
N HIS A 75 -11.67 9.15 14.39
CA HIS A 75 -10.59 8.33 14.98
C HIS A 75 -9.57 7.84 13.96
N LEU A 76 -9.87 7.94 12.65
CA LEU A 76 -8.97 7.55 11.58
C LEU A 76 -8.55 8.76 10.74
N PRO A 77 -7.34 8.73 10.17
CA PRO A 77 -6.87 9.80 9.31
C PRO A 77 -7.65 9.83 7.99
N ILE A 78 -7.72 11.01 7.38
CA ILE A 78 -8.29 11.20 6.03
C ILE A 78 -7.58 10.34 4.97
N GLY A 79 -6.30 10.09 5.17
CA GLY A 79 -5.48 9.26 4.28
C GLY A 79 -5.60 7.75 4.50
N THR A 80 -6.63 7.25 5.20
CA THR A 80 -6.72 5.82 5.53
C THR A 80 -6.59 4.92 4.30
N ASP A 81 -7.33 5.19 3.22
CA ASP A 81 -7.28 4.39 1.98
C ASP A 81 -5.94 4.56 1.26
N HIS A 82 -5.38 5.77 1.28
CA HIS A 82 -4.06 6.05 0.73
C HIS A 82 -2.96 5.24 1.43
N LEU A 83 -2.90 5.33 2.75
CA LEU A 83 -1.89 4.66 3.58
C LEU A 83 -2.02 3.14 3.46
N ASN A 84 -3.24 2.61 3.55
CA ASN A 84 -3.50 1.17 3.39
C ASN A 84 -3.14 0.68 1.99
N GLY A 85 -3.49 1.42 0.94
CA GLY A 85 -3.18 1.06 -0.44
C GLY A 85 -1.67 0.95 -0.71
N VAL A 86 -0.91 1.98 -0.30
CA VAL A 86 0.55 1.99 -0.46
C VAL A 86 1.20 0.88 0.36
N GLU A 87 0.81 0.71 1.63
CA GLU A 87 1.44 -0.28 2.51
C GLU A 87 1.13 -1.72 2.07
N ARG A 88 -0.10 -2.01 1.63
CA ARG A 88 -0.47 -3.31 1.06
C ARG A 88 0.39 -3.62 -0.17
N ALA A 89 0.54 -2.67 -1.09
CA ALA A 89 1.37 -2.85 -2.28
C ALA A 89 2.84 -3.11 -1.92
N LYS A 90 3.41 -2.32 -1.00
CA LYS A 90 4.79 -2.50 -0.51
C LYS A 90 5.00 -3.88 0.12
N ARG A 91 4.05 -4.38 0.89
CA ARG A 91 4.13 -5.72 1.51
C ARG A 91 4.12 -6.84 0.49
N VAL A 92 3.37 -6.69 -0.61
CA VAL A 92 3.41 -7.65 -1.72
C VAL A 92 4.80 -7.64 -2.35
N ALA A 93 5.30 -6.46 -2.74
CA ALA A 93 6.62 -6.32 -3.35
C ALA A 93 7.81 -6.62 -2.42
N TYR A 94 7.61 -6.64 -1.11
CA TYR A 94 8.61 -7.16 -0.18
C TYR A 94 8.79 -8.67 -0.35
N ARG A 95 7.71 -9.39 -0.67
CA ARG A 95 7.67 -10.86 -0.83
C ARG A 95 7.83 -11.32 -2.28
N THR A 96 7.71 -10.41 -3.24
CA THR A 96 7.76 -10.71 -4.68
C THR A 96 8.66 -9.72 -5.42
N ASP A 97 9.13 -10.09 -6.61
CA ASP A 97 9.81 -9.15 -7.49
C ASP A 97 8.78 -8.47 -8.40
N VAL A 98 8.19 -7.40 -7.86
CA VAL A 98 7.21 -6.55 -8.55
C VAL A 98 7.49 -5.10 -8.17
N LEU A 99 7.47 -4.20 -9.16
CA LEU A 99 7.60 -2.76 -8.92
C LEU A 99 6.32 -2.22 -8.26
N VAL A 100 6.43 -1.31 -7.30
CA VAL A 100 5.29 -0.58 -6.74
C VAL A 100 5.36 0.88 -7.16
N ALA A 101 4.38 1.34 -7.92
CA ALA A 101 4.20 2.75 -8.24
C ALA A 101 3.65 3.51 -7.01
N PRO A 102 3.86 4.84 -6.91
CA PRO A 102 3.14 5.65 -5.93
C PRO A 102 1.64 5.71 -6.26
N ILE A 103 0.82 6.09 -5.28
CA ILE A 103 -0.52 6.60 -5.57
C ILE A 103 -0.35 7.95 -6.26
N LEU A 104 -0.96 8.09 -7.44
CA LEU A 104 -0.77 9.26 -8.30
C LEU A 104 -1.73 10.41 -7.98
N LEU A 105 -2.93 10.09 -7.52
CA LEU A 105 -4.00 11.04 -7.25
C LEU A 105 -4.88 10.64 -6.07
N PRO A 106 -5.57 11.61 -5.43
CA PRO A 106 -6.76 11.35 -4.64
C PRO A 106 -7.83 10.60 -5.45
N GLY A 107 -8.67 9.86 -4.74
CA GLY A 107 -9.74 9.04 -5.31
C GLY A 107 -11.04 9.82 -5.54
N GLN A 108 -12.13 9.06 -5.71
CA GLN A 108 -13.47 9.60 -5.91
C GLN A 108 -14.35 9.36 -4.67
N SER A 109 -14.74 10.45 -4.02
CA SER A 109 -15.40 10.47 -2.71
C SER A 109 -16.38 11.65 -2.52
N PRO A 110 -17.24 12.00 -3.52
CA PRO A 110 -18.09 13.20 -3.44
C PRO A 110 -19.11 13.14 -2.29
N TYR A 111 -19.52 11.94 -1.89
CA TYR A 111 -20.42 11.70 -0.76
C TYR A 111 -19.79 12.05 0.60
N HIS A 112 -18.47 12.30 0.65
CA HIS A 112 -17.75 12.77 1.84
C HIS A 112 -17.47 14.28 1.84
N MET A 113 -17.97 15.04 0.87
CA MET A 113 -17.74 16.49 0.78
C MET A 113 -18.43 17.32 1.87
N GLY A 114 -19.31 16.71 2.67
CA GLY A 114 -19.85 17.34 3.88
C GLY A 114 -18.83 17.45 5.04
N PHE A 115 -17.64 16.85 4.90
CA PHE A 115 -16.62 16.79 5.93
C PHE A 115 -15.32 17.46 5.45
N ALA A 116 -14.77 18.34 6.29
CA ALA A 116 -13.56 19.09 5.97
C ALA A 116 -12.35 18.16 5.77
N GLY A 117 -11.57 18.43 4.71
CA GLY A 117 -10.34 17.71 4.37
C GLY A 117 -10.50 16.59 3.33
N THR A 118 -11.72 16.18 2.99
CA THR A 118 -11.96 15.29 1.85
C THR A 118 -11.50 15.96 0.56
N VAL A 119 -10.74 15.24 -0.27
CA VAL A 119 -10.34 15.66 -1.62
C VAL A 119 -10.80 14.61 -2.61
N THR A 120 -11.79 14.97 -3.44
CA THR A 120 -12.35 14.10 -4.47
C THR A 120 -12.05 14.64 -5.86
N LEU A 121 -11.78 13.75 -6.81
CA LEU A 121 -11.57 14.10 -8.22
C LEU A 121 -12.64 13.47 -9.14
N PRO A 122 -12.89 14.05 -10.32
CA PRO A 122 -13.71 13.41 -11.35
C PRO A 122 -13.12 12.07 -11.80
N SER A 123 -13.98 11.10 -12.06
CA SER A 123 -13.58 9.75 -12.49
C SER A 123 -12.73 9.75 -13.76
N THR A 124 -13.05 10.62 -14.72
CA THR A 124 -12.32 10.73 -16.00
C THR A 124 -10.88 11.19 -15.81
N LEU A 125 -10.65 12.16 -14.92
CA LEU A 125 -9.30 12.63 -14.61
C LEU A 125 -8.46 11.55 -13.94
N ILE A 126 -9.05 10.83 -12.98
CA ILE A 126 -8.39 9.71 -12.32
C ILE A 126 -7.98 8.66 -13.36
N GLN A 127 -8.92 8.21 -14.19
CA GLN A 127 -8.61 7.22 -15.25
C GLN A 127 -7.48 7.69 -16.15
N GLU A 128 -7.53 8.93 -16.63
CA GLU A 128 -6.53 9.46 -17.55
C GLU A 128 -5.12 9.46 -16.96
N VAL A 129 -4.96 9.92 -15.71
CA VAL A 129 -3.64 9.93 -15.06
C VAL A 129 -3.07 8.53 -14.88
N TYR A 130 -3.89 7.57 -14.47
CA TYR A 130 -3.41 6.19 -14.28
C TYR A 130 -3.09 5.50 -15.61
N VAL A 131 -3.86 5.73 -16.67
CA VAL A 131 -3.60 5.19 -18.01
C VAL A 131 -2.33 5.82 -18.62
N GLU A 132 -2.14 7.13 -18.51
CA GLU A 132 -0.94 7.81 -19.02
C GLU A 132 0.34 7.43 -18.23
N ALA A 133 0.20 7.18 -16.93
CA ALA A 133 1.29 6.62 -16.14
C ALA A 133 1.65 5.19 -16.58
N ALA A 134 0.65 4.34 -16.84
CA ALA A 134 0.87 3.00 -17.37
C ALA A 134 1.57 3.06 -18.74
N LYS A 135 1.10 3.90 -19.68
CA LYS A 135 1.76 4.13 -20.98
C LYS A 135 3.22 4.57 -20.82
N SER A 136 3.51 5.42 -19.84
CA SER A 136 4.88 5.85 -19.54
C SER A 136 5.75 4.69 -19.07
N LEU A 137 5.23 3.81 -18.21
CA LEU A 137 5.94 2.61 -17.76
C LEU A 137 6.10 1.57 -18.87
N ILE A 138 5.12 1.44 -19.77
CA ILE A 138 5.19 0.60 -20.98
C ILE A 138 6.37 1.01 -21.85
N ARG A 139 6.58 2.31 -22.06
CA ARG A 139 7.75 2.83 -22.81
C ARG A 139 9.10 2.42 -22.20
N HIS A 140 9.13 2.11 -20.91
CA HIS A 140 10.34 1.63 -20.22
C HIS A 140 10.46 0.10 -20.16
N GLY A 141 9.48 -0.64 -20.70
CA GLY A 141 9.52 -2.09 -20.80
C GLY A 141 8.63 -2.84 -19.80
N PHE A 142 7.88 -2.15 -18.95
CA PHE A 142 6.89 -2.80 -18.06
C PHE A 142 5.62 -3.18 -18.85
N LYS A 143 5.17 -4.42 -18.73
CA LYS A 143 4.04 -4.92 -19.56
C LYS A 143 2.88 -5.47 -18.74
N ARG A 144 3.09 -5.79 -17.46
CA ARG A 144 2.07 -6.44 -16.62
C ARG A 144 1.69 -5.53 -15.46
N PHE A 145 0.42 -5.15 -15.37
CA PHE A 145 -0.07 -4.17 -14.42
C PHE A 145 -1.10 -4.78 -13.47
N LEU A 146 -0.85 -4.68 -12.18
CA LEU A 146 -1.75 -5.07 -11.11
C LEU A 146 -2.35 -3.78 -10.51
N ILE A 147 -3.60 -3.47 -10.85
CA ILE A 147 -4.29 -2.32 -10.27
C ILE A 147 -4.80 -2.72 -8.89
N LEU A 148 -4.29 -2.08 -7.83
CA LEU A 148 -4.67 -2.37 -6.46
C LEU A 148 -5.59 -1.27 -5.94
N ASN A 149 -6.90 -1.54 -5.98
CA ASN A 149 -7.86 -0.64 -5.36
C ASN A 149 -7.82 -0.75 -3.82
N ALA A 150 -7.81 0.40 -3.16
CA ALA A 150 -7.90 0.53 -1.70
C ALA A 150 -9.15 1.30 -1.23
N HIS A 151 -10.04 1.71 -2.14
CA HIS A 151 -11.22 2.52 -1.84
C HIS A 151 -12.49 2.01 -2.55
N GLY A 152 -13.60 1.90 -1.82
CA GLY A 152 -14.88 1.46 -2.38
C GLY A 152 -15.39 2.33 -3.53
N GLY A 153 -15.25 3.66 -3.45
CA GLY A 153 -15.72 4.59 -4.49
C GLY A 153 -14.97 4.47 -5.82
N ASN A 154 -13.77 3.88 -5.80
CA ASN A 154 -12.95 3.71 -6.99
C ASN A 154 -13.22 2.42 -7.77
N ARG A 155 -14.14 1.53 -7.34
CA ARG A 155 -14.31 0.19 -7.96
C ARG A 155 -14.55 0.25 -9.47
N ALA A 156 -15.52 1.05 -9.92
CA ALA A 156 -15.77 1.21 -11.35
C ALA A 156 -14.60 1.88 -12.06
N ILE A 157 -13.94 2.85 -11.40
CA ILE A 157 -12.79 3.56 -11.95
C ILE A 157 -11.62 2.61 -12.20
N THR A 158 -11.29 1.72 -11.25
CA THR A 158 -10.21 0.76 -11.41
C THR A 158 -10.53 -0.30 -12.47
N THR A 159 -11.80 -0.72 -12.60
CA THR A 159 -12.24 -1.54 -13.74
C THR A 159 -11.98 -0.84 -15.08
N PHE A 160 -12.37 0.43 -15.22
CA PHE A 160 -12.13 1.17 -16.46
C PHE A 160 -10.64 1.41 -16.72
N ILE A 161 -9.82 1.67 -15.71
CA ILE A 161 -8.36 1.77 -15.88
C ILE A 161 -7.80 0.47 -16.46
N VAL A 162 -8.20 -0.68 -15.90
CA VAL A 162 -7.78 -2.00 -16.39
C VAL A 162 -8.19 -2.20 -17.85
N ASP A 163 -9.47 -1.95 -18.17
CA ASP A 163 -9.99 -2.11 -19.53
C ASP A 163 -9.29 -1.19 -20.52
N ARG A 164 -9.08 0.08 -20.16
CA ARG A 164 -8.37 1.05 -21.01
C ARG A 164 -6.93 0.64 -21.26
N ILE A 165 -6.19 0.17 -20.25
CA ILE A 165 -4.82 -0.34 -20.47
C ILE A 165 -4.84 -1.52 -21.44
N ASN A 166 -5.75 -2.48 -21.24
CA ASN A 166 -5.87 -3.67 -22.08
C ASN A 166 -6.32 -3.40 -23.52
N GLN A 167 -7.08 -2.31 -23.76
CA GLN A 167 -7.63 -1.99 -25.07
C GLN A 167 -6.81 -0.93 -25.83
N GLU A 168 -6.21 0.03 -25.12
CA GLU A 168 -5.51 1.18 -25.72
C GLU A 168 -3.99 0.97 -25.82
N THR A 169 -3.45 -0.08 -25.20
CA THR A 169 -1.99 -0.30 -25.11
C THR A 169 -1.60 -1.76 -25.36
N GLU A 170 -0.30 -2.03 -25.44
CA GLU A 170 0.25 -3.39 -25.48
C GLU A 170 0.41 -4.05 -24.10
N GLY A 171 0.07 -3.34 -23.03
CA GLY A 171 0.14 -3.84 -21.66
C GLY A 171 -1.03 -4.75 -21.30
N ILE A 172 -0.82 -5.61 -20.31
CA ILE A 172 -1.83 -6.48 -19.71
C ILE A 172 -2.09 -6.00 -18.29
N ALA A 173 -3.29 -5.53 -18.01
CA ALA A 173 -3.74 -5.09 -16.70
C ALA A 173 -4.79 -6.04 -16.12
N VAL A 174 -4.73 -6.23 -14.79
CA VAL A 174 -5.77 -6.92 -14.01
C VAL A 174 -6.05 -6.15 -12.71
N ASP A 175 -7.28 -6.23 -12.23
CA ASP A 175 -7.64 -5.76 -10.89
C ASP A 175 -7.21 -6.81 -9.86
N LEU A 176 -6.23 -6.46 -9.02
CA LEU A 176 -5.67 -7.35 -8.02
C LEU A 176 -6.69 -7.73 -6.92
N GLY A 177 -7.64 -6.83 -6.62
CA GLY A 177 -8.70 -7.08 -5.64
C GLY A 177 -9.73 -8.10 -6.13
N ALA A 178 -10.02 -8.10 -7.44
CA ALA A 178 -10.96 -9.05 -8.04
C ALA A 178 -10.41 -10.49 -8.07
N VAL A 179 -9.09 -10.65 -8.24
CA VAL A 179 -8.43 -11.96 -8.34
C VAL A 179 -8.28 -12.64 -6.96
N ALA A 180 -8.21 -11.87 -5.88
CA ALA A 180 -8.09 -12.41 -4.52
C ALA A 180 -9.42 -12.89 -3.91
N GLY A 181 -10.56 -12.46 -4.46
CA GLY A 181 -11.90 -12.75 -3.91
C GLY A 181 -12.27 -14.23 -3.76
N PRO A 182 -11.81 -15.17 -4.59
CA PRO A 182 -12.05 -16.61 -4.39
C PRO A 182 -11.11 -17.26 -3.35
N LEU A 183 -10.11 -16.55 -2.84
CA LEU A 183 -9.03 -17.09 -1.99
C LEU A 183 -9.04 -16.50 -0.56
N THR A 184 -10.09 -15.78 -0.20
CA THR A 184 -10.37 -15.25 1.15
C THR A 184 -11.74 -15.71 1.60
#